data_AF-A0AAW0FYT3-F1
#
_entry.id   AF-A0AAW0FYT3-F1
#
_cell.length_a   1.000
_cell.length_b   1.000
_cell.length_c   1.000
_cell.angle_alpha   90.00
_cell.angle_beta   90.00
_cell.angle_gamma   90.00
#
_symmetry.space_group_name_H-M   'P 1'
#
loop_
_entity.id
_entity.type
_entity.pdbx_description
1 polymer ?
#
loop_
_entity_poly.entity_id
_entity_poly.type
_entity_poly.pdbx_seq_one_letter_code
_entity_poly.pdbx_strand_id
1 'polypeptide(L)'
;MQHTILGVLWWAGGALGIVLSRNNQRTVVPSVIIILTGWAMSDHAQALMISTRVHAIFGYTLMLAGVTRIIEVSFIVPKYTPEVPAVQDDHSEHTLNDGSNSAGGAQAVKTFRHLPPYLLVAAGLLFMSATDEELQTVHGAGMDHVTYILIMFSLSFIIYSLIVSLINLYSASGRNAPNQDTGNGAIELEETTNKWYARVPNTPNDPHIIGDDDD
;
A
#
# COMPACT_ATOMS: atom_id res chain seq x y z
N MET A 1 19.84 10.87 21.09
CA MET A 1 20.18 9.43 21.18
C MET A 1 19.05 8.52 20.66
N GLN A 2 17.78 8.72 21.06
CA GLN A 2 16.63 7.90 20.60
C GLN A 2 16.47 7.85 19.06
N HIS A 3 16.55 8.99 18.38
CA HIS A 3 16.48 9.04 16.91
C HIS A 3 17.61 8.27 16.21
N THR A 4 18.84 8.33 16.76
CA THR A 4 20.00 7.62 16.20
C THR A 4 19.87 6.11 16.36
N ILE A 5 19.41 5.63 17.52
CA ILE A 5 19.25 4.18 17.75
C ILE A 5 18.07 3.61 16.94
N LEU A 6 17.03 4.40 16.66
CA LEU A 6 15.98 4.02 15.71
C LEU A 6 16.56 3.77 14.30
N GLY A 7 17.49 4.62 13.83
CA GLY A 7 18.19 4.39 12.56
C GLY A 7 18.96 3.08 12.52
N VAL A 8 19.67 2.74 13.60
CA VAL A 8 20.40 1.46 13.72
C VAL A 8 19.43 0.27 13.76
N LEU A 9 18.31 0.39 14.47
CA LEU A 9 17.26 -0.63 14.52
C LEU A 9 16.70 -0.93 13.13
N TRP A 10 16.38 0.12 12.36
CA TRP A 10 15.89 -0.01 10.99
C TRP A 10 16.93 -0.63 10.05
N TRP A 11 18.20 -0.24 10.20
CA TRP A 11 19.28 -0.81 9.40
C TRP A 11 19.48 -2.31 9.68
N ALA A 12 19.61 -2.70 10.96
CA ALA A 12 19.83 -4.08 11.35
C ALA A 12 18.60 -4.96 11.07
N GLY A 13 17.41 -4.47 11.41
CA GLY A 13 16.15 -5.14 11.11
C GLY A 13 15.89 -5.26 9.61
N GLY A 14 16.22 -4.22 8.83
CA GLY A 14 16.14 -4.24 7.38
C GLY A 14 17.04 -5.32 6.76
N ALA A 15 18.28 -5.43 7.22
CA ALA A 15 19.21 -6.49 6.79
C ALA A 15 18.64 -7.89 7.09
N LEU A 16 18.11 -8.12 8.29
CA LEU A 16 17.43 -9.38 8.65
C LEU A 16 16.21 -9.64 7.76
N GLY A 17 15.41 -8.60 7.49
CA GLY A 17 14.24 -8.69 6.62
C GLY A 17 14.62 -9.14 5.21
N ILE A 18 15.69 -8.60 4.64
CA ILE A 18 16.20 -9.01 3.32
C ILE A 18 16.63 -10.48 3.35
N VAL A 19 17.38 -10.90 4.37
CA VAL A 19 17.86 -12.29 4.49
C VAL A 19 16.70 -13.28 4.61
N LEU A 20 15.68 -12.97 5.40
CA LEU A 20 14.51 -13.85 5.56
C LEU A 20 13.54 -13.81 4.37
N SER A 21 13.59 -12.75 3.55
CA SER A 21 12.76 -12.64 2.34
C SER A 21 13.33 -13.38 1.13
N ARG A 22 14.52 -13.98 1.27
CA ARG A 22 15.15 -14.76 0.20
C ARG A 22 14.22 -15.86 -0.29
N ASN A 23 14.31 -16.17 -1.58
CA ASN A 23 13.46 -17.17 -2.25
C ASN A 23 11.97 -16.79 -2.20
N ASN A 24 11.68 -15.48 -2.35
CA ASN A 24 10.34 -14.90 -2.40
C ASN A 24 9.46 -15.26 -1.19
N GLN A 25 10.09 -15.43 -0.01
CA GLN A 25 9.41 -15.74 1.23
C GLN A 25 8.91 -14.46 1.89
N ARG A 26 7.70 -14.51 2.47
CA ARG A 26 7.18 -13.37 3.25
C ARG A 26 7.76 -13.40 4.65
N THR A 27 8.06 -12.23 5.19
CA THR A 27 8.61 -12.07 6.55
C THR A 27 7.85 -11.02 7.34
N VAL A 28 7.73 -11.25 8.65
CA VAL A 28 7.09 -10.31 9.60
C VAL A 28 8.06 -9.26 10.15
N VAL A 29 9.36 -9.35 9.81
CA VAL A 29 10.40 -8.46 10.35
C VAL A 29 10.11 -6.98 10.12
N PRO A 30 9.65 -6.52 8.92
CA PRO A 30 9.26 -5.13 8.74
C PRO A 30 8.15 -4.68 9.70
N SER A 31 7.17 -5.53 9.98
CA SER A 31 6.10 -5.22 10.93
C SER A 31 6.61 -5.09 12.36
N VAL A 32 7.57 -5.93 12.77
CA VAL A 32 8.20 -5.84 14.08
C VAL A 32 8.97 -4.51 14.22
N ILE A 33 9.72 -4.09 13.20
CA ILE A 33 10.42 -2.80 13.18
C ILE A 33 9.43 -1.64 13.36
N ILE A 34 8.30 -1.68 12.66
CA ILE A 34 7.24 -0.68 12.74
C ILE A 34 6.62 -0.63 14.14
N ILE A 35 6.37 -1.78 14.77
CA ILE A 35 5.86 -1.86 16.16
C ILE A 35 6.86 -1.25 17.14
N LEU A 36 8.13 -1.62 17.06
CA LEU A 36 9.18 -1.08 17.96
C LEU A 36 9.33 0.44 17.78
N THR A 37 9.21 0.92 16.54
CA THR A 37 9.21 2.35 16.22
C THR A 37 8.00 3.03 16.85
N GLY A 38 6.80 2.46 16.69
CA GLY A 38 5.58 2.99 17.28
C GLY A 38 5.65 3.04 18.81
N TRP A 39 6.18 2.00 19.45
CA TRP A 39 6.41 1.98 20.90
C TRP A 39 7.35 3.10 21.34
N ALA A 40 8.52 3.24 20.69
CA ALA A 40 9.50 4.27 21.02
C ALA A 40 8.92 5.68 20.85
N MET A 41 8.13 5.91 19.79
CA MET A 41 7.51 7.21 19.53
C MET A 41 6.32 7.49 20.45
N SER A 42 5.65 6.45 20.96
CA SER A 42 4.52 6.64 21.88
C SER A 42 4.93 7.20 23.26
N ASP A 43 6.19 6.98 23.64
CA ASP A 43 6.79 7.47 24.88
C ASP A 43 7.70 8.70 24.64
N HIS A 44 7.67 9.25 23.42
CA HIS A 44 8.52 10.38 23.07
C HIS A 44 7.92 11.69 23.58
N ALA A 45 8.45 12.20 24.69
CA ALA A 45 8.05 13.48 25.26
C ALA A 45 8.39 14.64 24.31
N GLN A 46 7.44 15.54 24.14
CA GLN A 46 7.56 16.75 23.31
C GLN A 46 7.47 18.00 24.19
N ALA A 47 7.88 19.15 23.65
CA ALA A 47 7.87 20.42 24.38
C ALA A 47 6.44 20.84 24.79
N LEU A 48 5.45 20.59 23.92
CA LEU A 48 4.04 20.81 24.22
C LEU A 48 3.36 19.51 24.68
N MET A 49 2.53 19.59 25.73
CA MET A 49 1.74 18.45 26.20
C MET A 49 0.78 17.91 25.13
N ILE A 50 0.19 18.80 24.31
CA ILE A 50 -0.65 18.39 23.17
C ILE A 50 0.15 17.58 22.15
N SER A 51 1.39 17.98 21.84
CA SER A 51 2.28 17.26 20.92
C SER A 51 2.65 15.89 21.45
N THR A 52 2.91 15.78 22.76
CA THR A 52 3.16 14.49 23.42
C THR A 52 1.96 13.54 23.26
N ARG A 53 0.72 14.05 23.38
CA ARG A 53 -0.49 13.25 23.21
C ARG A 53 -0.71 12.84 21.74
N VAL A 54 -0.48 13.73 20.79
CA VAL A 54 -0.60 13.43 19.36
C VAL A 54 0.46 12.40 18.94
N HIS A 55 1.71 12.55 19.39
CA HIS A 55 2.78 11.58 19.18
C HIS A 55 2.47 10.20 19.81
N ALA A 56 1.86 10.18 20.99
CA ALA A 56 1.38 8.93 21.60
C ALA A 56 0.36 8.20 20.69
N ILE A 57 -0.63 8.92 20.16
CA ILE A 57 -1.62 8.33 19.23
C ILE A 57 -0.99 7.93 17.89
N PHE A 58 -0.03 8.70 17.36
CA PHE A 58 0.78 8.29 16.22
C PHE A 58 1.46 6.94 16.49
N GLY A 59 2.14 6.80 17.63
CA GLY A 59 2.82 5.56 18.03
C GLY A 59 1.86 4.37 18.18
N TYR A 60 0.70 4.55 18.82
CA TYR A 60 -0.34 3.52 18.93
C TYR A 60 -0.89 3.11 17.58
N THR A 61 -1.14 4.07 16.68
CA THR A 61 -1.62 3.80 15.32
C THR A 61 -0.58 3.02 14.52
N LEU A 62 0.71 3.37 14.67
CA LEU A 62 1.82 2.68 14.01
C LEU A 62 2.01 1.25 14.54
N MET A 63 1.88 1.04 15.86
CA MET A 63 1.87 -0.31 16.46
C MET A 63 0.69 -1.16 15.95
N LEU A 64 -0.51 -0.58 15.87
CA LEU A 64 -1.69 -1.26 15.34
C LEU A 64 -1.51 -1.63 13.85
N ALA A 65 -0.90 -0.75 13.05
CA ALA A 65 -0.54 -1.04 11.66
C ALA A 65 0.40 -2.25 11.55
N GLY A 66 1.41 -2.32 12.42
CA GLY A 66 2.33 -3.45 12.48
C GLY A 66 1.64 -4.75 12.89
N VAL A 67 0.78 -4.72 13.92
CA VAL A 67 0.04 -5.91 14.38
C VAL A 67 -0.90 -6.43 13.29
N THR A 68 -1.68 -5.55 12.67
CA THR A 68 -2.58 -5.94 11.57
C THR A 68 -1.80 -6.50 10.39
N ARG A 69 -0.62 -5.96 10.07
CA ARG A 69 0.26 -6.52 9.04
C ARG A 69 0.82 -7.90 9.40
N ILE A 70 1.17 -8.16 10.67
CA ILE A 70 1.59 -9.51 11.12
C ILE A 70 0.46 -10.51 10.92
N ILE A 71 -0.77 -10.15 11.30
CA ILE A 71 -1.94 -11.01 11.14
C ILE A 71 -2.16 -11.33 9.66
N GLU A 72 -2.09 -10.30 8.81
CA GLU A 72 -2.24 -10.46 7.36
C GLU A 72 -1.18 -11.40 6.75
N VAL A 73 0.09 -11.15 7.06
CA VAL A 73 1.22 -11.93 6.53
C VAL A 73 1.22 -13.38 7.03
N SER A 74 0.78 -13.62 8.27
CA SER A 74 0.87 -14.94 8.91
C SER A 74 -0.33 -15.83 8.61
N PHE A 75 -1.54 -15.25 8.45
CA PHE A 75 -2.79 -16.02 8.45
C PHE A 75 -3.70 -15.78 7.23
N ILE A 76 -3.53 -14.69 6.48
CA ILE A 76 -4.52 -14.28 5.47
C ILE A 76 -4.04 -14.52 4.04
N VAL A 77 -2.74 -14.35 3.78
CA VAL A 77 -2.22 -14.50 2.41
C VAL A 77 -1.70 -15.92 2.19
N PRO A 78 -2.07 -16.62 1.09
CA PRO A 78 -1.57 -17.95 0.80
C PRO A 78 -0.05 -18.01 0.80
N LYS A 79 0.52 -19.05 1.43
CA LYS A 79 1.94 -19.36 1.33
C LYS A 79 2.24 -19.76 -0.10
N TYR A 80 3.31 -19.19 -0.67
CA TYR A 80 3.81 -19.54 -2.00
C TYR A 80 4.10 -21.05 -2.05
N THR A 81 3.35 -21.79 -2.86
CA THR A 81 3.78 -23.12 -3.31
C THR A 81 4.82 -22.92 -4.41
N PRO A 82 6.07 -23.38 -4.22
CA PRO A 82 7.05 -23.34 -5.30
C PRO A 82 6.61 -24.30 -6.40
N GLU A 83 6.03 -23.78 -7.48
CA GLU A 83 5.86 -24.54 -8.71
C GLU A 83 7.16 -24.46 -9.51
N VAL A 84 7.71 -25.66 -9.78
CA VAL A 84 8.59 -26.14 -10.88
C VAL A 84 9.41 -25.08 -11.65
N PRO A 85 10.72 -25.32 -11.92
CA PRO A 85 11.59 -24.34 -12.56
C PRO A 85 11.10 -23.99 -13.98
N ALA A 86 10.31 -22.93 -14.10
CA ALA A 86 9.99 -22.31 -15.37
C ALA A 86 11.13 -21.35 -15.74
N VAL A 87 11.69 -21.57 -16.92
CA VAL A 87 12.78 -20.80 -17.51
C VAL A 87 12.25 -19.42 -17.92
N GLN A 88 11.96 -18.53 -16.97
CA GLN A 88 11.77 -17.09 -17.22
C GLN A 88 11.72 -16.30 -15.90
N ASP A 89 12.86 -15.70 -15.52
CA ASP A 89 13.07 -14.97 -14.26
C ASP A 89 12.56 -13.50 -14.29
N ASP A 90 11.40 -13.23 -14.90
CA ASP A 90 10.89 -11.86 -15.09
C ASP A 90 9.56 -11.52 -14.39
N HIS A 91 9.02 -12.40 -13.53
CA HIS A 91 7.68 -12.18 -12.97
C HIS A 91 7.68 -11.93 -11.46
N SER A 92 7.74 -10.64 -11.07
CA SER A 92 7.43 -10.16 -9.70
C SER A 92 5.92 -10.21 -9.37
N GLU A 93 5.12 -10.70 -10.31
CA GLU A 93 3.65 -10.68 -10.34
C GLU A 93 3.04 -11.69 -9.36
N HIS A 94 3.87 -12.55 -8.77
CA HIS A 94 3.43 -13.65 -7.91
C HIS A 94 3.10 -13.23 -6.46
N THR A 95 3.22 -11.95 -6.11
CA THR A 95 2.84 -11.46 -4.76
C THR A 95 1.36 -11.09 -4.63
N LEU A 96 0.62 -11.03 -5.75
CA LEU A 96 -0.77 -10.59 -5.83
C LEU A 96 -1.76 -11.66 -6.33
N ASN A 97 -1.30 -12.84 -6.78
CA ASN A 97 -2.19 -13.84 -7.37
C ASN A 97 -3.09 -14.52 -6.31
N ASP A 98 -4.40 -14.40 -6.49
CA ASP A 98 -5.46 -14.77 -5.55
C ASP A 98 -5.80 -16.27 -5.75
N GLY A 99 -5.11 -17.13 -5.00
CA GLY A 99 -5.47 -18.54 -4.87
C GLY A 99 -6.83 -18.70 -4.19
N SER A 100 -7.82 -19.08 -4.98
CA SER A 100 -9.25 -19.24 -4.71
C SER A 100 -9.70 -20.01 -3.45
N ASN A 101 -10.90 -19.62 -2.94
CA ASN A 101 -11.95 -20.37 -2.23
C ASN A 101 -12.06 -20.40 -0.68
N SER A 102 -12.86 -19.48 -0.13
CA SER A 102 -14.07 -19.80 0.66
C SER A 102 -15.02 -18.59 0.71
N ALA A 103 -16.26 -18.74 0.20
CA ALA A 103 -17.15 -17.63 -0.15
C ALA A 103 -17.60 -16.71 1.02
N GLY A 104 -17.49 -17.16 2.28
CA GLY A 104 -17.76 -16.33 3.46
C GLY A 104 -16.50 -15.67 4.05
N GLY A 105 -15.36 -16.35 4.03
CA GLY A 105 -14.08 -15.84 4.54
C GLY A 105 -13.37 -14.89 3.57
N ALA A 106 -13.57 -15.10 2.26
CA ALA A 106 -12.91 -14.31 1.21
C ALA A 106 -13.24 -12.81 1.28
N GLN A 107 -14.48 -12.44 1.63
CA GLN A 107 -14.85 -11.02 1.75
C GLN A 107 -14.21 -10.37 2.97
N ALA A 108 -14.22 -11.03 4.13
CA ALA A 108 -13.54 -10.54 5.32
C ALA A 108 -12.03 -10.42 5.11
N VAL A 109 -11.42 -11.38 4.41
CA VAL A 109 -10.02 -11.35 3.98
C VAL A 109 -9.74 -10.15 3.07
N LYS A 110 -10.60 -9.89 2.08
CA LYS A 110 -10.45 -8.73 1.18
C LYS A 110 -10.56 -7.41 1.92
N THR A 111 -11.52 -7.27 2.84
CA THR A 111 -11.66 -6.06 3.67
C THR A 111 -10.45 -5.87 4.59
N PHE A 112 -9.94 -6.94 5.22
CA PHE A 112 -8.81 -6.85 6.13
C PHE A 112 -7.51 -6.41 5.44
N ARG A 113 -7.33 -6.70 4.15
CA ARG A 113 -6.18 -6.23 3.36
C ARG A 113 -6.08 -4.70 3.28
N HIS A 114 -7.18 -3.96 3.46
CA HIS A 114 -7.17 -2.50 3.49
C HIS A 114 -6.73 -1.91 4.83
N LEU A 115 -6.79 -2.69 5.92
CA LEU A 115 -6.56 -2.18 7.26
C LEU A 115 -5.10 -1.78 7.51
N PRO A 116 -4.08 -2.62 7.22
CA PRO A 116 -2.68 -2.20 7.39
C PRO A 116 -2.28 -0.95 6.57
N PRO A 117 -2.57 -0.84 5.27
CA PRO A 117 -2.20 0.36 4.51
C PRO A 117 -2.97 1.61 4.95
N TYR A 118 -4.25 1.48 5.34
CA TYR A 118 -4.99 2.60 5.91
C TYR A 118 -4.36 3.12 7.20
N LEU A 119 -4.00 2.23 8.14
CA LEU A 119 -3.38 2.63 9.40
C LEU A 119 -2.00 3.26 9.20
N LEU A 120 -1.23 2.83 8.20
CA LEU A 120 0.04 3.49 7.84
C LEU A 120 -0.18 4.90 7.28
N VAL A 121 -1.21 5.12 6.46
CA VAL A 121 -1.58 6.46 5.98
C VAL A 121 -2.00 7.35 7.13
N ALA A 122 -2.85 6.85 8.04
CA ALA A 122 -3.28 7.59 9.22
C ALA A 122 -2.09 7.93 10.15
N ALA A 123 -1.19 6.97 10.39
CA ALA A 123 0.03 7.22 11.17
C ALA A 123 0.95 8.25 10.50
N GLY A 124 1.09 8.22 9.18
CA GLY A 124 1.87 9.19 8.42
C GLY A 124 1.31 10.62 8.53
N LEU A 125 -0.02 10.78 8.45
CA LEU A 125 -0.65 12.08 8.64
C LEU A 125 -0.47 12.60 10.06
N LEU A 126 -0.70 11.75 11.07
CA LEU A 126 -0.47 12.14 12.48
C LEU A 126 0.99 12.53 12.74
N PHE A 127 1.95 11.86 12.09
CA PHE A 127 3.36 12.20 12.19
C PHE A 127 3.66 13.57 11.57
N MET A 128 3.14 13.84 10.36
CA MET A 128 3.34 15.13 9.68
C MET A 128 2.62 16.28 10.38
N SER A 129 1.48 16.02 11.01
CA SER A 129 0.66 17.04 11.66
C SER A 129 1.18 17.41 13.07
N ALA A 130 2.00 16.56 13.68
CA ALA A 130 2.52 16.78 15.02
C ALA A 130 3.70 17.77 15.10
N THR A 131 3.79 18.73 14.18
CA THR A 131 4.83 19.78 14.21
C THR A 131 4.55 20.81 15.30
N ASP A 132 5.61 21.40 15.84
CA ASP A 132 5.50 22.33 16.97
C ASP A 132 4.73 23.60 16.59
N GLU A 133 4.92 24.13 15.38
CA GLU A 133 4.28 25.35 14.89
C GLU A 133 2.77 25.16 14.67
N GLU A 134 2.38 24.02 14.08
CA GLU A 134 0.97 23.69 13.85
C GLU A 134 0.24 23.52 15.19
N LEU A 135 0.85 22.76 16.11
CA LEU A 135 0.23 22.46 17.39
C LEU A 135 0.19 23.66 18.35
N GLN A 136 1.14 24.58 18.26
CA GLN A 136 1.04 25.86 18.98
C GLN A 136 -0.15 26.68 18.51
N THR A 137 -0.41 26.70 17.20
CA THR A 137 -1.57 27.39 16.62
C THR A 137 -2.90 26.77 17.07
N VAL A 138 -2.98 25.44 17.04
CA VAL A 138 -4.14 24.65 17.49
C VAL A 138 -4.40 24.86 18.99
N HIS A 139 -3.34 24.86 19.80
CA HIS A 139 -3.44 25.12 21.24
C HIS A 139 -3.91 26.55 21.53
N GLY A 140 -3.40 27.55 20.79
CA GLY A 140 -3.83 28.95 20.91
C GLY A 140 -5.29 29.18 20.51
N ALA A 141 -5.84 28.36 19.60
CA ALA A 141 -7.25 28.35 19.26
C ALA A 141 -8.15 27.68 20.32
N GLY A 142 -7.56 27.10 21.38
CA GLY A 142 -8.29 26.40 22.44
C GLY A 142 -8.80 25.01 22.04
N MET A 143 -8.28 24.43 20.96
CA MET A 143 -8.69 23.09 20.50
C MET A 143 -8.00 22.01 21.34
N ASP A 144 -8.76 21.01 21.77
CA ASP A 144 -8.23 19.88 22.51
C ASP A 144 -7.59 18.85 21.57
N HIS A 145 -6.67 18.05 22.12
CA HIS A 145 -5.98 17.00 21.39
C HIS A 145 -6.92 15.98 20.73
N VAL A 146 -8.05 15.61 21.37
CA VAL A 146 -8.95 14.58 20.82
C VAL A 146 -9.64 15.10 19.58
N THR A 147 -10.18 16.32 19.60
CA THR A 147 -10.77 16.95 18.41
C THR A 147 -9.76 17.03 17.27
N TYR A 148 -8.54 17.46 17.57
CA TYR A 148 -7.47 17.53 16.57
C TYR A 148 -7.14 16.16 15.95
N ILE A 149 -7.03 15.11 16.78
CA ILE A 149 -6.80 13.73 16.32
C ILE A 149 -7.95 13.23 15.44
N LEU A 150 -9.21 13.50 15.80
CA LEU A 150 -10.37 13.11 15.01
C LEU A 150 -10.40 13.81 13.64
N ILE A 151 -9.95 15.06 13.57
CA ILE A 151 -9.77 15.78 12.30
C ILE A 151 -8.72 15.06 11.44
N MET A 152 -7.58 14.67 12.02
CA MET A 152 -6.53 13.95 11.28
C MET A 152 -6.99 12.58 10.79
N PHE A 153 -7.73 11.82 11.60
CA PHE A 153 -8.35 10.58 11.14
C PHE A 153 -9.38 10.81 10.03
N SER A 154 -10.17 11.89 10.11
CA SER A 154 -11.13 12.27 9.06
C SER A 154 -10.42 12.56 7.73
N LEU A 155 -9.33 13.33 7.77
CA LEU A 155 -8.48 13.58 6.61
C LEU A 155 -7.86 12.29 6.07
N SER A 156 -7.43 11.37 6.95
CA SER A 156 -6.90 10.07 6.54
C SER A 156 -7.91 9.23 5.77
N PHE A 157 -9.20 9.26 6.15
CA PHE A 157 -10.25 8.56 5.40
C PHE A 157 -10.44 9.14 4.00
N ILE A 158 -10.42 10.47 3.86
CA ILE A 158 -10.55 11.15 2.57
C ILE A 158 -9.37 10.80 1.67
N ILE A 159 -8.15 10.90 2.18
CA ILE A 159 -6.93 10.59 1.42
C ILE A 159 -6.89 9.11 1.03
N TYR A 160 -7.21 8.21 1.95
CA TYR A 160 -7.24 6.78 1.63
C TYR A 160 -8.33 6.43 0.63
N SER A 161 -9.50 7.06 0.72
CA SER A 161 -10.56 6.94 -0.28
C SER A 161 -10.08 7.41 -1.66
N LEU A 162 -9.34 8.53 -1.73
CA LEU A 162 -8.76 9.01 -2.97
C LEU A 162 -7.75 8.00 -3.54
N ILE A 163 -6.86 7.46 -2.70
CA ILE A 163 -5.89 6.44 -3.11
C ILE A 163 -6.60 5.23 -3.72
N VAL A 164 -7.59 4.67 -3.03
CA VAL A 164 -8.34 3.50 -3.51
C VAL A 164 -9.14 3.84 -4.78
N SER A 165 -9.72 5.04 -4.87
CA SER A 165 -10.42 5.50 -6.07
C SER A 165 -9.48 5.59 -7.27
N LEU A 166 -8.26 6.08 -7.08
CA LEU A 166 -7.25 6.16 -8.15
C LEU A 166 -6.78 4.78 -8.60
N ILE A 167 -6.57 3.85 -7.66
CA ILE A 167 -6.23 2.46 -7.98
C ILE A 167 -7.36 1.81 -8.79
N ASN A 168 -8.61 1.97 -8.36
CA ASN A 168 -9.77 1.43 -9.05
C ASN A 168 -9.90 2.04 -10.46
N LEU A 169 -9.76 3.36 -10.57
CA LEU A 169 -9.77 4.07 -11.86
C LEU A 169 -8.67 3.54 -12.78
N TYR A 170 -7.45 3.36 -12.27
CA TYR A 170 -6.34 2.80 -13.04
C TYR A 170 -6.65 1.39 -13.53
N SER A 171 -7.23 0.52 -12.69
CA SER A 171 -7.56 -0.86 -13.06
C SER A 171 -8.77 -0.99 -13.99
N ALA A 172 -9.70 -0.03 -13.95
CA ALA A 172 -10.96 -0.09 -14.69
C ALA A 172 -10.94 0.74 -15.98
N SER A 173 -9.87 1.46 -16.28
CA SER A 173 -9.81 2.39 -17.42
C SER A 173 -8.69 2.08 -18.41
N GLY A 174 -8.88 2.55 -19.65
CA GLY A 174 -7.88 2.54 -20.70
C GLY A 174 -7.36 1.13 -21.04
N ARG A 175 -6.03 0.99 -21.10
CA ARG A 175 -5.36 -0.26 -21.50
C ARG A 175 -5.41 -1.36 -20.42
N ASN A 176 -5.70 -0.99 -19.17
CA ASN A 176 -5.69 -1.91 -18.04
C ASN A 176 -7.07 -2.49 -17.72
N ALA A 177 -8.14 -1.94 -18.31
CA ALA A 177 -9.48 -2.46 -18.16
C ALA A 177 -9.55 -3.92 -18.64
N PRO A 178 -10.24 -4.81 -17.90
CA PRO A 178 -10.41 -6.20 -18.35
C PRO A 178 -11.13 -6.20 -19.70
N ASN A 179 -10.59 -6.93 -20.68
CA ASN A 179 -11.28 -7.14 -21.94
C ASN A 179 -12.63 -7.81 -21.62
N GLN A 180 -13.73 -7.18 -22.04
CA GLN A 180 -15.00 -7.88 -22.07
C GLN A 180 -14.93 -8.89 -23.21
N ASP A 181 -15.08 -10.17 -22.88
CA ASP A 181 -15.35 -11.21 -23.87
C ASP A 181 -16.70 -10.88 -24.50
N THR A 182 -16.69 -10.21 -25.65
CA THR A 182 -17.88 -9.96 -26.45
C THR A 182 -18.37 -11.29 -26.99
N GLY A 183 -19.24 -11.96 -26.23
CA GLY A 183 -19.98 -13.10 -26.72
C GLY A 183 -20.68 -12.74 -28.03
N ASN A 184 -20.51 -13.59 -29.04
CA ASN A 184 -21.05 -13.45 -30.40
C ASN A 184 -22.49 -12.91 -30.39
N GLY A 185 -22.67 -11.60 -30.64
CA GLY A 185 -24.00 -10.97 -30.70
C GLY A 185 -24.14 -9.59 -30.07
N ALA A 186 -23.11 -9.04 -29.43
CA ALA A 186 -23.13 -7.64 -29.02
C ALA A 186 -23.01 -6.74 -30.26
N ILE A 187 -24.06 -5.95 -30.53
CA ILE A 187 -24.06 -4.91 -31.56
C ILE A 187 -22.95 -3.93 -31.18
N GLU A 188 -21.87 -3.92 -31.95
CA GLU A 188 -20.81 -2.93 -31.79
C GLU A 188 -21.43 -1.55 -32.03
N LEU A 189 -21.42 -0.70 -30.99
CA LEU A 189 -21.33 0.72 -31.26
C LEU A 189 -19.93 0.90 -31.85
N GLU A 190 -19.84 1.12 -33.17
CA GLU A 190 -18.68 1.80 -33.74
C GLU A 190 -18.58 3.15 -33.04
N GLU A 191 -17.85 3.21 -31.92
CA GLU A 191 -17.31 4.47 -31.46
C GLU A 191 -16.39 4.92 -32.59
N THR A 192 -16.77 6.02 -33.24
CA THR A 192 -15.87 6.80 -34.09
C THR A 192 -14.74 7.30 -33.20
N THR A 193 -13.78 6.43 -32.88
CA THR A 193 -12.62 6.77 -32.08
C THR A 193 -11.80 7.73 -32.92
N ASN A 194 -11.76 8.98 -32.49
CA ASN A 194 -10.83 9.97 -33.01
C ASN A 194 -9.45 9.30 -33.12
N LYS A 195 -8.86 9.35 -34.31
CA LYS A 195 -7.54 8.75 -34.65
C LYS A 195 -6.44 9.05 -33.63
N TRP A 196 -6.60 10.13 -32.88
CA TRP A 196 -5.68 10.62 -31.85
C TRP A 196 -5.81 9.96 -30.47
N TYR A 197 -6.90 9.23 -30.20
CA TYR A 197 -7.17 8.56 -28.91
C TYR A 197 -7.38 7.03 -29.05
N ALA A 198 -7.11 6.47 -30.23
CA ALA A 198 -7.24 5.03 -30.45
C ALA A 198 -6.23 4.24 -29.58
N ARG A 199 -6.68 3.08 -29.07
CA ARG A 199 -5.82 2.13 -28.33
C ARG A 199 -4.71 1.66 -29.27
N VAL A 200 -3.46 1.88 -28.89
CA VAL A 200 -2.31 1.26 -29.57
C VAL A 200 -2.47 -0.27 -29.46
N PRO A 201 -2.48 -1.01 -30.58
CA PRO A 201 -2.62 -2.46 -30.57
C PRO A 201 -1.53 -3.11 -29.72
N ASN A 202 -1.93 -4.07 -28.89
CA ASN A 202 -1.05 -4.77 -27.96
C ASN A 202 -0.53 -6.07 -28.59
N THR A 203 -0.12 -6.03 -29.86
CA THR A 203 0.46 -7.18 -30.56
C THR A 203 1.98 -7.12 -30.49
N PRO A 204 2.64 -7.97 -29.68
CA PRO A 204 4.04 -8.26 -29.88
C PRO A 204 4.12 -9.23 -31.05
N ASN A 205 4.22 -8.71 -32.28
CA ASN A 205 4.68 -9.37 -33.51
C ASN A 205 4.11 -8.62 -34.72
N ASP A 206 4.74 -7.52 -35.09
CA ASP A 206 4.98 -7.32 -36.52
C ASP A 206 6.47 -7.60 -36.72
N PRO A 207 6.86 -8.68 -37.42
CA PRO A 207 8.22 -8.77 -37.90
C PRO A 207 8.40 -7.58 -38.83
N HIS A 208 9.25 -6.63 -38.43
CA HIS A 208 9.73 -5.60 -39.32
C HIS A 208 10.47 -6.30 -40.45
N ILE A 209 9.76 -6.59 -41.55
CA ILE A 209 10.38 -7.00 -42.80
C ILE A 209 11.07 -5.73 -43.29
N ILE A 210 12.36 -5.63 -43.01
CA ILE A 210 13.27 -4.79 -43.79
C ILE A 210 13.18 -5.38 -45.20
N GLY A 211 12.58 -4.63 -46.12
CA GLY A 211 12.64 -4.98 -47.53
C GLY A 211 14.10 -5.12 -47.91
N ASP A 212 14.44 -6.21 -48.59
CA ASP A 212 15.72 -6.30 -49.27
C ASP A 212 15.81 -5.09 -50.20
N ASP A 213 16.81 -4.24 -49.99
CA ASP A 213 17.16 -3.19 -50.94
C ASP A 213 17.61 -3.91 -52.22
N ASP A 214 16.76 -3.91 -53.25
CA ASP A 214 17.10 -4.40 -54.58
C ASP A 214 18.29 -3.58 -55.14
N ASP A 215 19.31 -4.29 -55.63
CA ASP A 215 20.54 -3.80 -56.28
C ASP A 215 20.30 -2.82 -57.46
#